data_AF-W2WLX1-F1
#
_entry.id   AF-W2WLX1-F1
#
_cell.length_a   1.000
_cell.length_b   1.000
_cell.length_c   1.000
_cell.angle_alpha   90.00
_cell.angle_beta   90.00
_cell.angle_gamma   90.00
#
_symmetry.space_group_name_H-M   'P 1'
#
loop_
_entity.id
_entity.type
_entity.pdbx_description
1 polymer ?
#
loop_
_entity_poly.entity_id
_entity_poly.type
_entity_poly.pdbx_seq_one_letter_code
_entity_poly.pdbx_strand_id
1 'polypeptide(L)'
;PINIDKRTDDDDGRDAIPIFTPVLPPRLPSTSHASHVKWRKERREYKESVRNRAKGGAEDKIVPIRTTFDEGLLPMWCRLRWQISIDDATDEVILTEIDKIISSVKNNNVPDVDNEMREMLCMDLSESDVSDLVIQYFKLCHDIINDHGW
;
A
#
# COMPACT_ATOMS: atom_id res chain seq x y z
N PRO A 1 72.99 14.37 23.99
CA PRO A 1 71.71 14.65 24.68
C PRO A 1 70.54 14.03 23.90
N ILE A 2 69.68 13.31 24.63
CA ILE A 2 68.45 12.59 24.26
C ILE A 2 67.36 13.67 23.91
N ASN A 3 66.37 13.58 22.99
CA ASN A 3 65.25 12.63 22.98
C ASN A 3 64.23 12.83 21.82
N ILE A 4 63.69 11.69 21.37
CA ILE A 4 62.30 11.32 20.94
C ILE A 4 61.58 12.04 19.76
N ASP A 5 61.45 11.23 18.69
CA ASP A 5 60.24 10.83 17.95
C ASP A 5 58.96 11.68 18.09
N LYS A 6 58.47 12.16 16.94
CA LYS A 6 57.05 12.45 16.75
C LYS A 6 56.66 12.10 15.31
N ARG A 7 56.12 10.88 15.14
CA ARG A 7 55.26 10.52 14.01
C ARG A 7 54.22 11.62 13.78
N THR A 8 54.00 11.96 12.51
CA THR A 8 52.74 12.57 12.09
C THR A 8 52.19 11.64 11.02
N ASP A 9 51.21 10.85 11.43
CA ASP A 9 50.47 9.91 10.61
C ASP A 9 49.64 10.67 9.56
N ASP A 10 49.68 10.14 8.33
CA ASP A 10 48.66 10.08 7.29
C ASP A 10 47.40 10.95 7.45
N ASP A 11 47.29 12.01 6.67
CA ASP A 11 46.01 12.63 6.30
C ASP A 11 45.60 12.10 4.92
N ASP A 12 45.19 10.83 4.90
CA ASP A 12 44.40 10.25 3.82
C ASP A 12 43.00 10.86 3.90
N GLY A 13 42.86 12.03 3.29
CA GLY A 13 41.59 12.71 3.04
C GLY A 13 40.72 11.90 2.08
N ARG A 14 40.27 10.73 2.53
CA ARG A 14 39.08 10.07 2.00
C ARG A 14 37.89 10.89 2.44
N ASP A 15 37.56 11.88 1.62
CA ASP A 15 36.22 12.48 1.60
C ASP A 15 35.21 11.34 1.62
N ALA A 16 34.59 11.12 2.77
CA ALA A 16 33.55 10.12 2.92
C ALA A 16 32.40 10.53 1.99
N ILE A 17 32.32 9.87 0.83
CA ILE A 17 31.22 10.05 -0.11
C ILE A 17 29.94 9.83 0.70
N PRO A 18 29.06 10.84 0.84
CA PRO A 18 27.85 10.65 1.60
C PRO A 18 27.03 9.55 0.94
N ILE A 19 26.75 8.48 1.69
CA ILE A 19 25.85 7.43 1.25
C ILE A 19 24.46 8.04 1.19
N PHE A 20 24.05 8.47 0.00
CA PHE A 20 22.69 8.95 -0.23
C PHE A 20 21.74 7.75 -0.22
N THR A 21 21.24 7.38 0.97
CA THR A 21 20.15 6.41 1.08
C THR A 21 18.91 7.00 0.40
N PRO A 22 18.34 6.38 -0.64
CA PRO A 22 17.15 6.89 -1.30
C PRO A 22 15.96 6.95 -0.33
N VAL A 23 15.17 8.03 -0.39
CA VAL A 23 13.89 8.09 0.35
C VAL A 23 12.87 7.30 -0.46
N LEU A 24 12.49 6.11 0.02
CA LEU A 24 11.52 5.27 -0.66
C LEU A 24 10.10 5.59 -0.20
N PRO A 25 9.11 5.63 -1.12
CA PRO A 25 7.71 5.77 -0.73
C PRO A 25 7.23 4.50 -0.01
N PRO A 26 6.41 4.62 1.03
CA PRO A 26 5.85 3.44 1.70
C PRO A 26 4.84 2.75 0.78
N ARG A 27 4.93 1.43 0.72
CA ARG A 27 4.00 0.56 -0.01
C ARG A 27 2.73 0.34 0.81
N LEU A 28 1.60 0.20 0.14
CA LEU A 28 0.33 -0.16 0.77
C LEU A 28 0.00 -1.62 0.40
N PRO A 29 0.36 -2.60 1.27
CA PRO A 29 0.28 -4.01 0.91
C PRO A 29 -1.07 -4.66 1.23
N SER A 30 -1.93 -3.98 1.98
CA SER A 30 -3.15 -4.57 2.50
C SER A 30 -4.19 -3.50 2.85
N THR A 31 -5.42 -3.98 2.91
CA THR A 31 -6.68 -3.29 3.13
C THR A 31 -7.03 -3.16 4.62
N SER A 32 -6.20 -3.72 5.50
CA SER A 32 -6.48 -3.73 6.93
C SER A 32 -6.37 -2.33 7.54
N HIS A 33 -7.17 -2.07 8.58
CA HIS A 33 -7.09 -0.82 9.35
C HIS A 33 -5.65 -0.54 9.86
N ALA A 34 -4.98 -1.57 10.40
CA ALA A 34 -3.61 -1.44 10.89
C ALA A 34 -2.62 -1.09 9.78
N SER A 35 -2.80 -1.67 8.59
CA SER A 35 -1.98 -1.34 7.41
C SER A 35 -2.18 0.12 6.99
N HIS A 36 -3.41 0.63 6.99
CA HIS A 36 -3.67 2.04 6.68
C HIS A 36 -3.10 2.99 7.73
N VAL A 37 -3.26 2.70 9.01
CA VAL A 37 -2.71 3.54 10.10
C VAL A 37 -1.18 3.62 9.98
N LYS A 38 -0.52 2.48 9.79
CA LYS A 38 0.93 2.41 9.60
C LYS A 38 1.36 3.18 8.36
N TRP A 39 0.76 2.88 7.21
CA TRP A 39 1.07 3.54 5.95
C TRP A 39 0.86 5.06 6.02
N ARG A 40 -0.22 5.53 6.66
CA ARG A 40 -0.52 6.96 6.79
C ARG A 40 0.55 7.71 7.56
N LYS A 41 1.11 7.09 8.61
CA LYS A 41 2.24 7.62 9.37
C LYS A 41 3.51 7.67 8.52
N GLU A 42 3.90 6.53 7.93
CA GLU A 42 5.10 6.43 7.10
C GLU A 42 5.04 7.36 5.88
N ARG A 43 3.85 7.56 5.29
CA ARG A 43 3.65 8.46 4.16
C ARG A 43 3.91 9.92 4.54
N ARG A 44 3.57 10.31 5.77
CA ARG A 44 3.86 11.65 6.29
C ARG A 44 5.37 11.88 6.45
N GLU A 45 6.04 10.91 7.07
CA GLU A 45 7.50 10.92 7.29
C GLU A 45 8.26 10.92 5.96
N TYR A 46 7.77 10.17 4.97
CA TYR A 46 8.27 10.19 3.59
C TYR A 46 8.17 11.58 2.96
N LYS A 47 6.97 12.19 2.95
CA LYS A 47 6.77 13.53 2.35
C LYS A 47 7.66 14.58 3.00
N GLU A 48 7.81 14.53 4.32
CA GLU A 48 8.70 15.43 5.06
C GLU A 48 10.18 15.20 4.70
N SER A 49 10.62 13.95 4.63
CA SER A 49 11.98 13.60 4.21
C SER A 49 12.29 14.07 2.79
N VAL A 50 11.34 13.95 1.86
CA VAL A 50 11.49 14.46 0.48
C VAL A 50 11.61 15.98 0.48
N ARG A 51 10.74 16.69 1.21
CA ARG A 51 10.81 18.17 1.34
C ARG A 51 12.12 18.65 1.92
N ASN A 52 12.60 18.01 2.99
CA ASN A 52 13.84 18.40 3.66
C ASN A 52 15.08 18.21 2.77
N ARG A 53 15.04 17.27 1.82
CA ARG A 53 16.15 17.00 0.89
C ARG A 53 16.07 17.81 -0.41
N ALA A 54 14.90 18.33 -0.76
CA ALA A 54 14.70 19.04 -2.01
C ALA A 54 15.19 20.49 -1.90
N LYS A 55 16.11 20.89 -2.79
CA LYS A 55 16.54 22.31 -2.96
C LYS A 55 15.48 23.17 -3.69
N GLY A 56 14.19 22.82 -3.57
CA GLY A 56 13.07 23.33 -4.39
C GLY A 56 12.35 22.22 -5.17
N GLY A 57 11.08 22.47 -5.55
CA GLY A 57 10.25 21.54 -6.32
C GLY A 57 10.03 20.19 -5.62
N ALA A 58 9.74 20.22 -4.31
CA ALA A 58 9.61 18.99 -3.54
C ALA A 58 8.37 18.17 -3.90
N GLU A 59 7.25 18.85 -4.19
CA GLU A 59 5.98 18.18 -4.48
C GLU A 59 6.05 17.36 -5.78
N ASP A 60 6.79 17.82 -6.79
CA ASP A 60 7.03 17.07 -8.04
C ASP A 60 7.83 15.77 -7.83
N LYS A 61 8.51 15.64 -6.68
CA LYS A 61 9.34 14.47 -6.31
C LYS A 61 8.58 13.49 -5.43
N ILE A 62 7.39 13.85 -4.96
CA ILE A 62 6.57 12.99 -4.12
C ILE A 62 5.85 12.00 -5.02
N VAL A 63 6.14 10.72 -4.81
CA VAL A 63 5.53 9.65 -5.60
C VAL A 63 4.02 9.60 -5.36
N PRO A 64 3.18 9.54 -6.43
CA PRO A 64 1.73 9.44 -6.30
C PRO A 64 1.27 8.26 -5.43
N ILE A 65 0.16 8.40 -4.72
CA ILE A 65 -0.44 7.36 -3.88
C ILE A 65 -0.87 6.16 -4.71
N ARG A 66 -1.49 6.39 -5.88
CA ARG A 66 -1.96 5.30 -6.75
C ARG A 66 -0.87 4.29 -7.12
N THR A 67 0.40 4.72 -7.21
CA THR A 67 1.53 3.85 -7.56
C THR A 67 2.13 3.13 -6.36
N THR A 68 1.66 3.40 -5.14
CA THR A 68 2.15 2.75 -3.90
C THR A 68 1.39 1.50 -3.52
N PHE A 69 0.27 1.20 -4.17
CA PHE A 69 -0.47 -0.05 -4.00
C PHE A 69 0.27 -1.23 -4.58
N ASP A 70 0.15 -2.37 -3.93
CA ASP A 70 0.53 -3.65 -4.52
C ASP A 70 -0.29 -3.98 -5.76
N GLU A 71 0.32 -4.76 -6.65
CA GLU A 71 -0.22 -5.02 -7.98
C GLU A 71 -1.64 -5.61 -7.90
N GLY A 72 -2.55 -5.05 -8.69
CA GLY A 72 -3.97 -5.43 -8.70
C GLY A 72 -4.81 -4.93 -7.51
N LEU A 73 -4.20 -4.45 -6.42
CA LEU A 73 -4.94 -4.07 -5.21
C LEU A 73 -5.84 -2.84 -5.42
N LEU A 74 -5.32 -1.80 -6.07
CA LEU A 74 -6.08 -0.57 -6.32
C LEU A 74 -7.30 -0.81 -7.25
N PRO A 75 -7.19 -1.53 -8.38
CA PRO A 75 -8.36 -1.90 -9.18
C PRO A 75 -9.42 -2.68 -8.41
N MET A 76 -9.03 -3.65 -7.58
CA MET A 76 -9.97 -4.40 -6.75
C MET A 76 -10.71 -3.49 -5.77
N TRP A 77 -10.03 -2.50 -5.21
CA TRP A 77 -10.61 -1.51 -4.30
C TRP A 77 -11.61 -0.58 -4.95
N CYS A 78 -11.25 -0.05 -6.11
CA CYS A 78 -12.13 0.80 -6.90
C CYS A 78 -13.43 0.06 -7.23
N ARG A 79 -13.31 -1.22 -7.61
CA ARG A 79 -14.46 -2.07 -7.96
C ARG A 79 -15.32 -2.47 -6.76
N LEU A 80 -14.71 -3.07 -5.73
CA LEU A 80 -15.44 -3.77 -4.68
C LEU A 80 -15.90 -2.84 -3.56
N ARG A 81 -15.07 -1.85 -3.19
CA ARG A 81 -15.30 -1.04 -1.99
C ARG A 81 -15.81 0.36 -2.30
N TRP A 82 -15.16 1.04 -3.25
CA TRP A 82 -15.47 2.44 -3.55
C TRP A 82 -16.52 2.62 -4.64
N GLN A 83 -16.71 1.58 -5.47
CA GLN A 83 -17.63 1.59 -6.61
C GLN A 83 -17.37 2.76 -7.56
N ILE A 84 -16.09 3.02 -7.86
CA ILE A 84 -15.63 4.07 -8.79
C ILE A 84 -14.80 3.47 -9.93
N SER A 85 -14.65 4.19 -11.04
CA SER A 85 -13.67 3.84 -12.06
C SER A 85 -12.25 3.99 -11.52
N ILE A 86 -11.31 3.16 -12.01
CA ILE A 86 -9.88 3.32 -11.73
C ILE A 86 -9.37 4.69 -12.19
N ASP A 87 -9.98 5.26 -13.24
CA ASP A 87 -9.62 6.58 -13.77
C ASP A 87 -10.04 7.73 -12.83
N ASP A 88 -11.08 7.50 -12.02
CA ASP A 88 -11.58 8.46 -11.02
C ASP A 88 -10.80 8.37 -9.69
N ALA A 89 -9.95 7.35 -9.52
CA ALA A 89 -9.15 7.11 -8.32
C ALA A 89 -7.92 8.04 -8.26
N THR A 90 -8.18 9.34 -8.19
CA THR A 90 -7.15 10.37 -7.93
C THR A 90 -6.49 10.17 -6.57
N ASP A 91 -5.32 10.78 -6.36
CA ASP A 91 -4.60 10.65 -5.10
C ASP A 91 -5.42 11.24 -3.93
N GLU A 92 -6.16 12.31 -4.19
CA GLU A 92 -7.05 12.97 -3.25
C GLU A 92 -8.23 12.09 -2.85
N VAL A 93 -8.84 11.40 -3.82
CA VAL A 93 -9.92 10.43 -3.59
C VAL A 93 -9.40 9.26 -2.77
N ILE A 94 -8.28 8.66 -3.19
CA ILE A 94 -7.66 7.54 -2.48
C ILE A 94 -7.34 7.92 -1.02
N LEU A 95 -6.76 9.11 -0.81
CA LEU A 95 -6.40 9.56 0.53
C LEU A 95 -7.62 9.75 1.42
N THR A 96 -8.68 10.32 0.86
CA THR A 96 -9.96 10.53 1.54
C THR A 96 -10.56 9.19 1.99
N GLU A 97 -10.55 8.20 1.11
CA GLU A 97 -11.05 6.87 1.43
C GLU A 97 -10.20 6.12 2.46
N ILE A 98 -8.87 6.25 2.40
CA ILE A 98 -7.98 5.72 3.44
C ILE A 98 -8.29 6.38 4.79
N ASP A 99 -8.47 7.71 4.83
CA ASP A 99 -8.79 8.44 6.05
C ASP A 99 -10.17 8.04 6.61
N LYS A 100 -11.17 7.78 5.75
CA LYS A 100 -12.46 7.20 6.17
C LYS A 100 -12.28 5.86 6.87
N ILE A 101 -11.47 4.96 6.31
CA ILE A 101 -11.20 3.64 6.93
C ILE A 101 -10.51 3.80 8.28
N ILE A 102 -9.49 4.67 8.37
CA ILE A 102 -8.79 4.94 9.63
C ILE A 102 -9.74 5.49 10.69
N SER A 103 -10.66 6.37 10.30
CA SER A 103 -11.65 6.99 11.19
C SER A 103 -12.80 6.06 11.61
N SER A 104 -13.03 4.98 10.86
CA SER A 104 -14.07 4.01 11.19
C SER A 104 -13.72 3.21 12.44
N VAL A 105 -14.70 3.03 13.32
CA VAL A 105 -14.57 2.08 14.46
C VAL A 105 -14.43 0.68 13.86
N LYS A 106 -13.42 -0.09 14.30
CA LYS A 106 -13.33 -1.51 13.91
C LYS A 106 -14.63 -2.17 14.34
N ASN A 107 -15.50 -2.51 13.38
CA ASN A 107 -16.71 -3.25 13.70
C ASN A 107 -16.26 -4.62 14.20
N ASN A 108 -16.48 -4.91 15.48
CA ASN A 108 -15.99 -6.14 16.11
C ASN A 108 -16.84 -7.37 15.76
N ASN A 109 -17.97 -7.18 15.07
CA ASN A 109 -18.75 -8.27 14.48
C ASN A 109 -18.28 -8.53 13.05
N VAL A 110 -17.04 -8.97 12.89
CA VAL A 110 -16.60 -9.58 11.62
C VAL A 110 -17.23 -10.97 11.60
N PRO A 111 -18.14 -11.29 10.66
CA PRO A 111 -18.62 -12.66 10.49
C PRO A 111 -17.45 -13.59 10.23
N ASP A 112 -17.61 -14.89 10.45
CA ASP A 112 -16.62 -15.87 10.02
C ASP A 112 -16.67 -15.99 8.49
N VAL A 113 -16.09 -15.00 7.81
CA VAL A 113 -16.10 -14.86 6.35
C VAL A 113 -15.51 -16.12 5.70
N ASP A 114 -14.55 -16.77 6.34
CA ASP A 114 -13.94 -18.01 5.84
C ASP A 114 -14.95 -19.17 5.89
N ASN A 115 -15.73 -19.31 6.96
CA ASN A 115 -16.78 -20.31 7.05
C ASN A 115 -17.91 -20.02 6.04
N GLU A 116 -18.37 -18.78 5.99
CA GLU A 116 -19.47 -18.36 5.13
C GLU A 116 -19.14 -18.47 3.64
N MET A 117 -17.94 -18.07 3.22
CA MET A 117 -17.49 -18.25 1.83
C MET A 117 -17.37 -19.73 1.47
N ARG A 118 -16.91 -20.59 2.39
CA ARG A 118 -16.82 -22.03 2.14
C ARG A 118 -18.19 -22.65 1.90
N GLU A 119 -19.21 -22.19 2.61
CA GLU A 119 -20.58 -22.68 2.48
C GLU A 119 -21.26 -22.15 1.22
N MET A 120 -21.08 -20.86 0.89
CA MET A 120 -21.80 -20.20 -0.20
C MET A 120 -21.11 -20.26 -1.57
N LEU A 121 -19.77 -20.24 -1.62
CA LEU A 121 -19.01 -20.15 -2.86
C LEU A 121 -18.60 -21.54 -3.38
N CYS A 122 -19.60 -22.31 -3.80
CA CYS A 122 -19.40 -23.64 -4.37
C CYS A 122 -19.48 -23.61 -5.91
N MET A 123 -18.52 -24.27 -6.55
CA MET A 123 -18.46 -24.41 -8.00
C MET A 123 -19.40 -25.52 -8.50
N ASP A 124 -20.13 -25.29 -9.59
CA ASP A 124 -21.01 -26.30 -10.19
C ASP A 124 -20.20 -27.31 -11.02
N LEU A 125 -19.89 -28.46 -10.43
CA LEU A 125 -19.09 -29.49 -11.07
C LEU A 125 -19.85 -30.29 -12.15
N SER A 126 -21.13 -30.00 -12.36
CA SER A 126 -21.90 -30.62 -13.46
C SER A 126 -21.66 -29.93 -14.80
N GLU A 127 -21.16 -28.69 -14.79
CA GLU A 127 -20.81 -27.94 -15.99
C GLU A 127 -19.49 -28.43 -16.59
N SER A 128 -19.51 -28.70 -17.89
CA SER A 128 -18.35 -29.22 -18.64
C SER A 128 -17.56 -28.12 -19.36
N ASP A 129 -18.16 -26.95 -19.57
CA ASP A 129 -17.47 -25.78 -20.10
C ASP A 129 -16.69 -25.10 -18.97
N VAL A 130 -15.37 -25.33 -18.97
CA VAL A 130 -14.45 -24.77 -17.97
C VAL A 130 -14.45 -23.23 -17.99
N SER A 131 -14.63 -22.61 -19.15
CA SER A 131 -14.63 -21.14 -19.25
C SER A 131 -15.86 -20.55 -18.58
N ASP A 132 -17.04 -21.10 -18.87
CA ASP A 132 -18.28 -20.65 -18.22
C ASP A 132 -18.23 -20.93 -16.71
N LEU A 133 -17.76 -22.13 -16.33
CA LEU A 133 -17.63 -22.53 -14.93
C LEU A 133 -16.81 -21.53 -14.09
N VAL A 134 -15.66 -21.09 -14.61
CA VAL A 134 -14.82 -20.10 -13.95
C VAL A 134 -15.52 -18.74 -13.87
N ILE A 135 -16.20 -18.32 -14.93
CA ILE A 135 -16.94 -17.05 -14.96
C ILE A 135 -18.09 -17.06 -13.94
N GLN A 136 -18.88 -18.13 -13.88
CA GLN A 136 -19.98 -18.28 -12.94
C GLN A 136 -19.48 -18.28 -11.48
N TYR A 137 -18.34 -18.92 -11.22
CA TYR A 137 -17.72 -18.90 -9.89
C TYR A 137 -17.35 -17.48 -9.45
N PHE A 138 -16.72 -16.68 -10.32
CA PHE A 138 -16.40 -15.29 -10.00
C PHE A 138 -17.64 -14.41 -9.88
N LYS A 139 -18.67 -14.66 -10.68
CA LYS A 139 -19.97 -13.98 -10.56
C LYS A 139 -20.60 -14.28 -9.20
N LEU A 140 -20.67 -15.55 -8.79
CA LEU A 140 -21.21 -15.98 -7.50
C LEU A 140 -20.48 -15.31 -6.33
N CYS A 141 -19.14 -15.28 -6.38
CA CYS A 141 -18.34 -14.59 -5.37
C CYS A 141 -18.70 -13.10 -5.26
N HIS A 142 -18.84 -12.42 -6.40
CA HIS A 142 -19.23 -11.01 -6.43
C HIS A 142 -20.65 -10.78 -5.88
N ASP A 143 -21.59 -11.66 -6.21
CA ASP A 143 -22.97 -11.58 -5.72
C ASP A 143 -23.02 -11.77 -4.19
N ILE A 144 -22.28 -12.74 -3.63
CA ILE A 144 -22.18 -12.96 -2.18
C ILE A 144 -21.64 -11.72 -1.46
N ILE A 145 -20.55 -11.13 -1.98
CA ILE A 145 -19.93 -9.93 -1.40
C ILE A 145 -20.94 -8.77 -1.35
N ASN A 146 -21.70 -8.56 -2.43
CA ASN A 146 -22.71 -7.50 -2.49
C ASN A 146 -23.88 -7.75 -1.53
N ASP A 147 -24.39 -8.98 -1.46
CA ASP A 147 -25.54 -9.33 -0.63
C ASP A 147 -25.24 -9.18 0.87
N HIS A 148 -24.00 -9.49 1.28
CA HIS A 148 -23.56 -9.39 2.67
C HIS A 148 -22.96 -8.01 3.03
N GLY A 149 -22.73 -7.14 2.04
CA GLY A 149 -22.16 -5.81 2.24
C GLY A 149 -20.70 -5.82 2.72
N TRP A 150 -19.91 -6.77 2.23
CA TRP A 150 -18.48 -6.94 2.56
C TRP A 150 -17.54 -6.04 1.75
#